data_AF-A0A7W8H997-F1
#
_entry.id   AF-A0A7W8H997-F1
#
_cell.length_a   1.000
_cell.length_b   1.000
_cell.length_c   1.000
_cell.angle_alpha   90.00
_cell.angle_beta   90.00
_cell.angle_gamma   90.00
#
_symmetry.space_group_name_H-M   'P 1'
#
loop_
_entity.id
_entity.type
_entity.pdbx_description
1 polymer ?
#
loop_
_entity_poly.entity_id
_entity_poly.type
_entity_poly.pdbx_seq_one_letter_code
_entity_poly.pdbx_strand_id
1 'polypeptide(L)'
;MRLESADQSFSDGCHILNDYLETAGYTDTRIYHTLSPSATESESISDIQNHTSVEDCGAILEKIYEGTCISQEASEEMLELLLGQQTVTKIPAGLPEGVEVANKTGETEESQHDAAIIFGEETDYILCVMSAEWSVSSQAVETIQTISQAVYEYLNM
;
A
#
# COMPACT_ATOMS: atom_id res chain seq x y z
N MET A 1 14.97 6.16 12.01
CA MET A 1 15.74 4.90 12.15
C MET A 1 15.31 3.98 11.03
N ARG A 2 16.21 3.55 10.16
CA ARG A 2 15.89 2.62 9.06
C ARG A 2 15.81 1.20 9.64
N LEU A 3 14.71 0.50 9.42
CA LEU A 3 14.52 -0.88 9.85
C LEU A 3 15.14 -1.79 8.77
N GLU A 4 16.37 -2.25 9.00
CA GLU A 4 17.06 -3.18 8.10
C GLU A 4 17.94 -4.15 8.90
N SER A 5 18.09 -5.39 8.41
CA SER A 5 19.01 -6.37 8.98
C SER A 5 20.46 -5.96 8.72
N ALA A 6 21.35 -6.23 9.67
CA ALA A 6 22.74 -5.77 9.62
C ALA A 6 23.55 -6.35 8.45
N ASP A 7 23.15 -7.52 7.96
CA ASP A 7 23.73 -8.29 6.88
C ASP A 7 22.83 -8.36 5.62
N GLN A 8 21.72 -7.62 5.61
CA GLN A 8 20.69 -7.67 4.56
C GLN A 8 20.06 -9.07 4.39
N SER A 9 20.08 -9.88 5.45
CA SER A 9 19.35 -11.15 5.57
C SER A 9 17.84 -10.92 5.44
N PHE A 10 17.19 -11.65 4.53
CA PHE A 10 15.74 -11.57 4.33
C PHE A 10 14.98 -12.12 5.54
N SER A 11 15.36 -13.31 6.04
CA SER A 11 14.76 -13.89 7.24
C SER A 11 14.83 -12.96 8.45
N ASP A 12 15.98 -12.34 8.70
CA ASP A 12 16.11 -11.39 9.83
C ASP A 12 15.29 -10.12 9.59
N GLY A 13 15.27 -9.63 8.35
CA GLY A 13 14.39 -8.52 7.95
C GLY A 13 12.91 -8.83 8.18
N CYS A 14 12.45 -10.04 7.88
CA CYS A 14 11.08 -10.46 8.13
C CYS A 14 10.74 -10.48 9.62
N HIS A 15 11.64 -10.95 10.48
CA HIS A 15 11.44 -10.90 11.93
C HIS A 15 11.34 -9.45 12.43
N ILE A 16 12.26 -8.58 12.01
CA ILE A 16 12.25 -7.16 12.38
C ILE A 16 10.93 -6.49 11.95
N LEU A 17 10.46 -6.76 10.73
CA LEU A 17 9.22 -6.19 10.21
C LEU A 17 8.00 -6.71 10.95
N ASN A 18 7.89 -8.01 11.18
CA ASN A 18 6.74 -8.57 11.90
C ASN A 18 6.67 -8.10 13.36
N ASP A 19 7.81 -7.99 14.04
CA ASP A 19 7.89 -7.45 15.41
C ASP A 19 7.44 -5.98 15.45
N TYR A 20 7.88 -5.18 14.46
CA TYR A 20 7.41 -3.81 14.30
C TYR A 20 5.90 -3.76 14.03
N LEU A 21 5.40 -4.57 13.10
CA LEU A 21 3.99 -4.60 12.72
C LEU A 21 3.11 -4.92 13.92
N GLU A 22 3.48 -5.92 14.72
CA GLU A 22 2.78 -6.27 15.95
C GLU A 22 2.84 -5.16 16.99
N THR A 23 4.03 -4.59 17.26
CA THR A 23 4.21 -3.54 18.27
C THR A 23 3.49 -2.24 17.90
N ALA A 24 3.41 -1.92 16.61
CA ALA A 24 2.77 -0.73 16.08
C ALA A 24 1.25 -0.88 15.88
N GLY A 25 0.70 -2.07 16.15
CA GLY A 25 -0.74 -2.34 16.15
C GLY A 25 -1.31 -2.82 14.81
N TYR A 26 -0.49 -3.21 13.84
CA TYR A 26 -0.92 -3.76 12.55
C TYR A 26 -1.17 -5.27 12.69
N THR A 27 -2.40 -5.62 13.06
CA THR A 27 -2.72 -6.99 13.51
C THR A 27 -2.97 -7.97 12.38
N ASP A 28 -3.20 -7.50 11.15
CA ASP A 28 -3.58 -8.33 10.01
C ASP A 28 -2.62 -8.13 8.81
N THR A 29 -1.39 -7.70 9.10
CA THR A 29 -0.32 -7.54 8.12
C THR A 29 0.91 -8.32 8.54
N ARG A 30 1.37 -9.25 7.70
CA ARG A 30 2.54 -10.09 7.99
C ARG A 30 3.33 -10.43 6.72
N ILE A 31 4.64 -10.53 6.88
CA ILE A 31 5.58 -10.95 5.83
C ILE A 31 6.35 -12.20 6.26
N TYR A 32 6.39 -13.20 5.40
CA TYR A 32 6.99 -14.51 5.65
C TYR A 32 7.92 -14.97 4.53
N HIS A 33 7.68 -14.53 3.30
CA HIS A 33 8.44 -15.00 2.14
C HIS A 33 8.72 -13.88 1.15
N THR A 34 9.77 -14.08 0.35
CA THR A 34 10.11 -13.19 -0.76
C THR A 34 8.95 -13.10 -1.76
N LEU A 35 8.82 -11.96 -2.44
CA LEU A 35 7.80 -11.81 -3.49
C LEU A 35 8.23 -12.49 -4.79
N SER A 36 7.25 -13.00 -5.51
CA SER A 36 7.42 -13.55 -6.87
C SER A 36 6.57 -12.74 -7.86
N PRO A 37 7.08 -12.44 -9.06
CA PRO A 37 8.45 -12.69 -9.52
C PRO A 37 9.44 -11.67 -8.92
N SER A 38 10.59 -12.13 -8.41
CA SER A 38 11.71 -11.25 -8.07
C SER A 38 13.04 -11.86 -8.49
N ALA A 39 14.09 -11.03 -8.59
CA ALA A 39 15.45 -11.49 -8.91
C ALA A 39 16.16 -12.14 -7.71
N THR A 40 15.56 -12.09 -6.52
CA THR A 40 16.09 -12.65 -5.28
C THR A 40 15.77 -14.14 -5.20
N GLU A 41 16.66 -14.93 -4.62
CA GLU A 41 16.37 -16.34 -4.33
C GLU A 41 15.13 -16.46 -3.44
N SER A 42 14.30 -17.46 -3.71
CA SER A 42 13.09 -17.70 -2.92
C SER A 42 13.48 -18.10 -1.51
N GLU A 43 13.12 -17.27 -0.54
CA GLU A 43 13.36 -17.51 0.88
C GLU A 43 12.03 -17.41 1.64
N SER A 44 11.87 -18.25 2.66
CA SER A 44 10.68 -18.26 3.50
C SER A 44 11.01 -18.64 4.94
N ILE A 45 10.40 -17.93 5.89
CA ILE A 45 10.46 -18.24 7.32
C ILE A 45 9.22 -19.04 7.80
N SER A 46 8.22 -19.24 6.94
CA SER A 46 6.96 -19.93 7.28
C SER A 46 6.21 -20.43 6.03
N ASP A 47 5.36 -21.44 6.15
CA ASP A 47 4.48 -21.89 5.05
C ASP A 47 3.26 -20.96 4.85
N ILE A 48 3.11 -19.93 5.67
CA ILE A 48 2.02 -18.95 5.62
C ILE A 48 2.27 -17.93 4.50
N GLN A 49 1.22 -17.54 3.78
CA GLN A 49 1.29 -16.49 2.76
C GLN A 49 1.42 -15.09 3.39
N ASN A 50 2.18 -14.22 2.72
CA ASN A 50 2.16 -12.79 3.01
C ASN A 50 0.74 -12.26 2.89
N HIS A 51 0.30 -11.47 3.87
CA HIS A 51 -1.05 -10.89 3.88
C HIS A 51 -1.04 -9.50 4.52
N THR A 52 -2.11 -8.77 4.25
CA THR A 52 -2.39 -7.41 4.74
C THR A 52 -3.90 -7.19 4.75
N SER A 53 -4.36 -6.10 5.35
CA SER A 53 -5.75 -5.67 5.35
C SER A 53 -5.89 -4.21 4.92
N VAL A 54 -7.09 -3.84 4.46
CA VAL A 54 -7.41 -2.43 4.15
C VAL A 54 -7.31 -1.53 5.39
N GLU A 55 -7.56 -2.08 6.58
CA GLU A 55 -7.48 -1.35 7.85
C GLU A 55 -6.02 -1.01 8.20
N ASP A 56 -5.11 -1.99 8.13
CA ASP A 56 -3.69 -1.77 8.42
C ASP A 56 -3.04 -0.85 7.38
N CYS A 57 -3.37 -1.03 6.09
CA CYS A 57 -2.92 -0.14 5.02
C CYS A 57 -3.44 1.29 5.20
N GLY A 58 -4.70 1.47 5.59
CA GLY A 58 -5.26 2.78 5.89
C GLY A 58 -4.53 3.44 7.07
N ALA A 59 -4.32 2.69 8.15
CA ALA A 59 -3.67 3.19 9.36
C ALA A 59 -2.20 3.60 9.14
N ILE A 60 -1.44 2.90 8.29
CA ILE A 60 -0.06 3.33 7.97
C ILE A 60 -0.06 4.58 7.09
N LEU A 61 -0.95 4.67 6.10
CA LEU A 61 -1.08 5.87 5.26
C LEU A 61 -1.53 7.09 6.06
N GLU A 62 -2.43 6.91 7.03
CA GLU A 62 -2.87 7.97 7.95
C GLU A 62 -1.68 8.50 8.76
N LYS A 63 -0.89 7.62 9.35
CA LYS A 63 0.32 8.04 10.07
C LYS A 63 1.36 8.70 9.15
N ILE A 64 1.46 8.31 7.88
CA ILE A 64 2.35 8.98 6.91
C ILE A 64 1.84 10.39 6.63
N TYR A 65 0.54 10.54 6.34
CA TYR A 65 -0.12 11.81 6.11
C TYR A 65 0.04 12.77 7.31
N GLU A 66 -0.11 12.27 8.53
CA GLU A 66 0.04 13.04 9.77
C GLU A 66 1.51 13.32 10.17
N GLY A 67 2.49 12.69 9.52
CA GLY A 67 3.90 12.84 9.88
C GLY A 67 4.35 12.02 11.11
N THR A 68 3.63 10.96 11.46
CA THR A 68 3.78 10.20 12.71
C THR A 68 4.20 8.73 12.54
N CYS A 69 4.33 8.20 11.32
CA CYS A 69 4.53 6.77 11.06
C CYS A 69 5.80 6.18 11.70
N ILE A 70 6.84 6.99 11.93
CA ILE A 70 8.06 6.67 12.72
C ILE A 70 8.64 7.97 13.30
N SER A 71 8.71 8.98 12.44
CA SER A 71 9.15 10.35 12.70
C SER A 71 8.64 11.23 11.57
N GLN A 72 8.63 12.54 11.77
CA GLN A 72 8.26 13.48 10.71
C GLN A 72 9.12 13.31 9.44
N GLU A 73 10.45 13.30 9.59
CA GLU A 73 11.41 13.14 8.46
C GLU A 73 11.14 11.85 7.66
N ALA A 74 11.05 10.70 8.34
CA ALA A 74 10.72 9.45 7.67
C ALA A 74 9.34 9.46 6.97
N SER A 75 8.36 10.17 7.53
CA SER A 75 7.02 10.26 6.94
C SER A 75 7.03 11.13 5.68
N GLU A 76 7.79 12.22 5.68
CA GLU A 76 8.02 13.06 4.51
C GLU A 76 8.72 12.27 3.40
N GLU A 77 9.76 11.49 3.71
CA GLU A 77 10.43 10.60 2.75
C GLU A 77 9.48 9.53 2.20
N MET A 78 8.67 8.90 3.05
CA MET A 78 7.68 7.90 2.61
C MET A 78 6.62 8.51 1.70
N LEU A 79 6.15 9.72 2.02
CA LEU A 79 5.19 10.44 1.20
C LEU A 79 5.77 10.80 -0.17
N GLU A 80 7.01 11.30 -0.22
CA GLU A 80 7.69 11.62 -1.49
C GLU A 80 7.82 10.39 -2.39
N LEU A 81 8.17 9.23 -1.83
CA LEU A 81 8.24 7.97 -2.58
C LEU A 81 6.88 7.53 -3.12
N LEU A 82 5.80 7.70 -2.34
CA LEU A 82 4.44 7.37 -2.75
C LEU A 82 3.91 8.33 -3.83
N LEU A 83 4.22 9.63 -3.74
CA LEU A 83 3.93 10.62 -4.76
C LEU A 83 4.69 10.35 -6.07
N GLY A 84 5.89 9.77 -5.98
CA GLY A 84 6.70 9.35 -7.12
C GLY A 84 6.25 8.05 -7.80
N GLN A 85 5.13 7.46 -7.41
CA GLN A 85 4.62 6.22 -7.98
C GLN A 85 4.34 6.36 -9.49
N GLN A 86 4.74 5.35 -10.27
CA GLN A 86 4.57 5.34 -11.73
C GLN A 86 3.36 4.52 -12.18
N THR A 87 2.93 3.56 -11.37
CA THR A 87 1.74 2.74 -11.67
C THR A 87 0.47 3.47 -11.20
N VAL A 88 -0.05 4.34 -12.08
CA VAL A 88 -1.21 5.22 -11.82
C VAL A 88 -2.51 4.74 -12.47
N THR A 89 -2.57 3.48 -12.92
CA THR A 89 -3.69 2.95 -13.70
C THR A 89 -4.92 2.55 -12.86
N LYS A 90 -4.84 2.60 -11.53
CA LYS A 90 -5.89 2.13 -10.59
C LYS A 90 -6.63 3.30 -9.95
N ILE A 91 -6.40 3.60 -8.67
CA ILE A 91 -7.08 4.72 -7.98
C ILE A 91 -6.87 6.04 -8.72
N PRO A 92 -5.64 6.44 -9.11
CA PRO A 92 -5.41 7.74 -9.75
C PRO A 92 -6.17 7.90 -11.08
N ALA A 93 -6.32 6.83 -11.86
CA ALA A 93 -7.02 6.88 -13.14
C ALA A 93 -8.54 7.09 -13.01
N GLY A 94 -9.11 6.90 -11.83
CA GLY A 94 -10.52 7.21 -11.54
C GLY A 94 -10.77 8.66 -11.11
N LEU A 95 -9.74 9.49 -10.98
CA LEU A 95 -9.84 10.85 -10.46
C LEU A 95 -9.79 11.90 -11.59
N PRO A 96 -10.30 13.12 -11.35
CA PRO A 96 -10.10 14.25 -12.26
C PRO A 96 -8.61 14.53 -12.53
N GLU A 97 -8.32 15.09 -13.71
CA GLU A 97 -6.96 15.49 -14.07
C GLU A 97 -6.42 16.56 -13.11
N GLY A 98 -5.18 16.36 -12.64
CA GLY A 98 -4.50 17.32 -11.76
C GLY A 98 -4.65 17.04 -10.27
N VAL A 99 -5.49 16.08 -9.86
CA VAL A 99 -5.55 15.62 -8.46
C VAL A 99 -4.23 14.93 -8.12
N GLU A 100 -3.58 15.39 -7.04
CA GLU A 100 -2.34 14.81 -6.55
C GLU A 100 -2.65 13.54 -5.73
N VAL A 101 -1.89 12.47 -5.99
CA VAL A 101 -2.13 11.17 -5.37
C VAL A 101 -0.82 10.51 -5.00
N ALA A 102 -0.71 10.09 -3.75
CA ALA A 102 0.40 9.28 -3.26
C ALA A 102 -0.10 7.83 -3.10
N ASN A 103 0.30 6.90 -3.99
CA ASN A 103 -0.25 5.55 -4.01
C ASN A 103 0.78 4.41 -4.00
N LYS A 104 0.30 3.24 -3.58
CA LYS A 104 1.01 1.97 -3.69
C LYS A 104 0.10 0.87 -4.22
N THR A 105 0.49 0.32 -5.37
CA THR A 105 -0.19 -0.83 -5.98
C THR A 105 0.31 -2.17 -5.43
N GLY A 106 -0.53 -3.18 -5.55
CA GLY A 106 -0.16 -4.59 -5.44
C GLY A 106 -0.99 -5.42 -6.40
N GLU A 107 -0.39 -6.44 -7.01
CA GLU A 107 -1.11 -7.31 -7.94
C GLU A 107 -0.55 -8.74 -7.95
N THR A 108 -1.47 -9.68 -8.22
CA THR A 108 -1.17 -11.04 -8.67
C THR A 108 -1.95 -11.30 -9.96
N GLU A 109 -1.93 -12.53 -10.48
CA GLU A 109 -2.77 -12.89 -11.63
C GLU A 109 -4.28 -12.72 -11.33
N GLU A 110 -4.70 -12.97 -10.09
CA GLU A 110 -6.11 -13.00 -9.69
C GLU A 110 -6.52 -11.85 -8.75
N SER A 111 -5.57 -11.01 -8.35
CA SER A 111 -5.79 -9.94 -7.36
C SER A 111 -5.27 -8.59 -7.85
N GLN A 112 -6.03 -7.54 -7.57
CA GLN A 112 -5.66 -6.15 -7.85
C GLN A 112 -5.94 -5.31 -6.62
N HIS A 113 -4.91 -4.59 -6.18
CA HIS A 113 -4.92 -3.72 -5.01
C HIS A 113 -4.34 -2.35 -5.34
N ASP A 114 -4.83 -1.34 -4.63
CA ASP A 114 -4.23 -0.02 -4.57
C ASP A 114 -4.61 0.64 -3.24
N ALA A 115 -3.67 1.35 -2.63
CA ALA A 115 -3.87 2.12 -1.42
C ALA A 115 -3.25 3.50 -1.62
N ALA A 116 -4.02 4.54 -1.36
CA ALA A 116 -3.65 5.90 -1.73
C ALA A 116 -4.06 6.94 -0.69
N ILE A 117 -3.26 8.00 -0.59
CA ILE A 117 -3.63 9.31 -0.05
C ILE A 117 -3.98 10.18 -1.25
N ILE A 118 -5.19 10.73 -1.26
CA ILE A 118 -5.70 11.60 -2.31
C ILE A 118 -5.80 13.02 -1.75
N PHE A 119 -5.14 13.97 -2.41
CA PHE A 119 -5.18 15.38 -2.06
C PHE A 119 -6.27 16.07 -2.88
N GLY A 120 -7.48 16.12 -2.30
CA GLY A 120 -8.67 16.63 -2.97
C GLY A 120 -8.78 18.16 -2.92
N GLU A 121 -9.67 18.72 -3.73
CA GLU A 121 -9.91 20.18 -3.71
C GLU A 121 -10.51 20.69 -2.39
N GLU A 122 -11.39 19.89 -1.77
CA GLU A 122 -12.12 20.23 -0.53
C GLU A 122 -11.70 19.34 0.65
N THR A 123 -11.49 18.04 0.40
CA THR A 123 -11.19 17.04 1.42
C THR A 123 -10.10 16.10 0.93
N ASP A 124 -8.99 16.06 1.67
CA ASP A 124 -8.01 14.99 1.59
C ASP A 124 -8.57 13.71 2.20
N TYR A 125 -8.30 12.56 1.59
CA TYR A 125 -8.78 11.29 2.10
C TYR A 125 -7.87 10.13 1.74
N ILE A 126 -7.99 9.05 2.52
CA ILE A 126 -7.31 7.78 2.26
C ILE A 126 -8.32 6.81 1.67
N LEU A 127 -7.92 6.13 0.60
CA LEU A 127 -8.69 5.07 -0.02
C LEU A 127 -7.82 3.82 -0.17
N CYS A 128 -8.28 2.70 0.39
CA CYS A 128 -7.67 1.39 0.21
C CYS A 128 -8.68 0.46 -0.44
N VAL A 129 -8.34 -0.07 -1.62
CA VAL A 129 -9.17 -1.05 -2.32
C VAL A 129 -8.36 -2.32 -2.52
N MET A 130 -8.83 -3.42 -1.93
CA MET A 130 -8.27 -4.74 -2.13
C MET A 130 -9.30 -5.67 -2.76
N SER A 131 -8.92 -6.36 -3.83
CA SER A 131 -9.81 -7.27 -4.54
C SER A 131 -9.07 -8.54 -4.98
N ALA A 132 -9.76 -9.67 -4.96
CA ALA A 132 -9.21 -11.00 -5.24
C ALA A 132 -10.21 -11.83 -6.07
N GLU A 133 -9.79 -13.01 -6.51
CA GLU A 133 -10.59 -14.00 -7.25
C GLU A 133 -11.10 -13.50 -8.62
N TRP A 134 -10.35 -12.62 -9.27
CA TRP A 134 -10.70 -12.12 -10.60
C TRP A 134 -10.21 -13.06 -11.70
N SER A 135 -11.12 -13.43 -12.59
CA SER A 135 -10.78 -14.14 -13.83
C SER A 135 -10.22 -13.21 -14.92
N VAL A 136 -10.49 -11.90 -14.83
CA VAL A 136 -10.04 -10.88 -15.78
C VAL A 136 -9.53 -9.67 -15.00
N SER A 137 -8.22 -9.46 -14.99
CA SER A 137 -7.57 -8.40 -14.20
C SER A 137 -8.01 -6.98 -14.58
N SER A 138 -8.33 -6.73 -15.86
CA SER A 138 -8.80 -5.41 -16.31
C SER A 138 -10.13 -5.01 -15.67
N GLN A 139 -11.03 -5.97 -15.42
CA GLN A 139 -12.31 -5.71 -14.76
C GLN A 139 -12.12 -5.27 -13.30
N ALA A 140 -11.13 -5.86 -12.62
CA ALA A 140 -10.76 -5.45 -11.28
C ALA A 140 -10.22 -4.01 -11.27
N VAL A 141 -9.36 -3.67 -12.22
CA VAL A 141 -8.81 -2.31 -12.38
C VAL A 141 -9.91 -1.29 -12.67
N GLU A 142 -10.81 -1.57 -13.61
CA GLU A 142 -11.98 -0.73 -13.92
C GLU A 142 -12.91 -0.55 -12.71
N THR A 143 -13.05 -1.60 -11.89
CA THR A 143 -13.83 -1.52 -10.64
C THR A 143 -13.17 -0.60 -9.63
N ILE A 144 -11.84 -0.68 -9.45
CA ILE A 144 -11.09 0.22 -8.56
C ILE A 144 -11.22 1.67 -9.03
N GLN A 145 -11.11 1.93 -10.34
CA GLN A 145 -11.31 3.26 -10.92
C GLN A 145 -12.72 3.80 -10.62
N THR A 146 -13.75 2.96 -10.81
CA THR A 146 -15.15 3.34 -10.55
C THR A 146 -15.39 3.68 -9.08
N ILE A 147 -14.80 2.89 -8.15
CA ILE A 147 -14.86 3.17 -6.72
C ILE A 147 -14.15 4.49 -6.40
N SER A 148 -12.94 4.68 -6.94
CA SER A 148 -12.14 5.90 -6.75
C SER A 148 -12.91 7.14 -7.17
N GLN A 149 -13.50 7.10 -8.38
CA GLN A 149 -14.35 8.17 -8.89
C GLN A 149 -15.47 8.46 -7.90
N ALA A 150 -16.32 7.46 -7.59
CA ALA A 150 -17.51 7.64 -6.76
C ALA A 150 -17.19 8.23 -5.36
N VAL A 151 -16.06 7.84 -4.76
CA VAL A 151 -15.62 8.40 -3.48
C VAL A 151 -15.17 9.85 -3.63
N TYR A 152 -14.40 10.17 -4.68
CA TYR A 152 -14.01 11.56 -4.95
C TYR A 152 -15.23 12.46 -5.17
N GLU A 153 -16.19 12.00 -5.98
CA GLU A 153 -17.44 12.75 -6.25
C GLU A 153 -18.23 13.03 -4.97
N TYR A 154 -18.20 12.11 -4.00
CA TYR A 154 -18.92 12.30 -2.75
C TYR A 154 -18.23 13.28 -1.78
N LEU A 155 -16.90 13.33 -1.79
CA LEU A 155 -16.11 14.11 -0.83
C LEU A 155 -15.67 15.49 -1.36
N ASN A 156 -15.62 15.67 -2.68
CA ASN A 156 -14.98 16.83 -3.34
C ASN A 156 -15.85 17.49 -4.44
N MET A 157 -17.14 17.15 -4.55
CA MET A 157 -18.10 17.83 -5.44
C MET A 157 -19.41 18.17 -4.73
#